data_AF-A0A2V7T6W5-F1
#
_entry.id   AF-A0A2V7T6W5-F1
#
_cell.length_a   1.000
_cell.length_b   1.000
_cell.length_c   1.000
_cell.angle_alpha   90.00
_cell.angle_beta   90.00
_cell.angle_gamma   90.00
#
_symmetry.space_group_name_H-M   'P 1'
#
loop_
_entity.id
_entity.type
_entity.pdbx_description
1 polymer ?
#
loop_
_entity_poly.entity_id
_entity_poly.type
_entity_poly.pdbx_seq_one_letter_code
_entity_poly.pdbx_strand_id
1 'polypeptide(L)' 'MLLERLATGDLQALAELVARYSASLYALAFAIVPDPAEAQEIVDNAFSEVRWEARQFHPTQYPVGRRRAGR' A
#
# COMPACT_ATOMS: atom_id res chain seq x y z
N MET A 1 1.84 13.22 0.97
CA MET A 1 1.32 11.97 0.35
C MET A 1 0.53 11.16 1.37
N LEU A 2 -0.27 10.16 0.96
CA LEU A 2 -1.02 9.30 1.91
C LEU A 2 -0.10 8.53 2.87
N LEU A 3 1.06 8.07 2.40
CA LEU A 3 2.05 7.39 3.26
C LEU A 3 2.62 8.31 4.34
N GLU A 4 2.90 9.57 4.01
CA GLU A 4 3.37 10.57 5.01
C GLU A 4 2.30 10.86 6.07
N ARG A 5 1.03 10.96 5.65
CA ARG A 5 -0.09 11.11 6.59
C ARG A 5 -0.22 9.88 7.48
N LEU A 6 -0.16 8.69 6.90
CA LEU A 6 -0.21 7.44 7.64
C LEU A 6 0.96 7.30 8.64
N ALA A 7 2.16 7.76 8.26
CA ALA A 7 3.33 7.80 9.13
C ALA A 7 3.11 8.68 10.38
N THR A 8 2.30 9.74 10.27
CA THR A 8 1.88 10.57 11.41
C THR A 8 0.75 9.97 12.24
N GLY A 9 0.25 8.78 11.88
CA GLY A 9 -0.83 8.08 12.58
C GLY A 9 -2.23 8.34 12.04
N ASP A 10 -2.37 9.04 10.91
CA ASP A 10 -3.69 9.27 10.26
C ASP A 10 -4.24 7.98 9.65
N LEU A 11 -5.16 7.32 10.37
CA LEU A 11 -5.79 6.08 9.91
C LEU A 11 -6.76 6.29 8.72
N GLN A 12 -7.25 7.51 8.47
CA GLN A 12 -8.04 7.78 7.26
C GLN A 12 -7.17 7.66 6.01
N ALA A 13 -5.88 7.99 6.11
CA ALA A 13 -4.96 7.81 5.00
C ALA A 13 -4.81 6.33 4.60
N LEU A 14 -4.93 5.38 5.56
CA LEU A 14 -4.96 3.95 5.25
C LEU A 14 -6.24 3.56 4.51
N ALA A 15 -7.40 4.06 4.94
CA ALA A 15 -8.66 3.80 4.25
C ALA A 15 -8.63 4.33 2.79
N GLU A 16 -8.02 5.49 2.57
CA GLU A 16 -7.82 6.05 1.22
C GLU A 16 -6.85 5.20 0.37
N LEU A 17 -5.82 4.59 0.98
CA LEU A 17 -4.93 3.65 0.28
C LEU A 17 -5.66 2.36 -0.12
N VAL A 18 -6.44 1.78 0.81
CA VAL A 18 -7.26 0.59 0.55
C VAL A 18 -8.24 0.86 -0.59
N ALA A 19 -9.01 1.95 -0.51
CA ALA A 19 -9.99 2.29 -1.54
C ALA A 19 -9.37 2.49 -2.93
N ARG A 20 -8.12 2.98 -3.00
CA ARG A 20 -7.45 3.23 -4.28
C ARG A 20 -6.77 2.00 -4.88
N TYR A 21 -6.25 1.09 -4.05
CA TYR A 21 -5.35 0.03 -4.52
C TYR A 21 -5.87 -1.40 -4.30
N SER A 22 -6.93 -1.62 -3.52
CA SER A 22 -7.44 -2.95 -3.20
C SER A 22 -7.77 -3.77 -4.44
N ALA A 23 -8.49 -3.21 -5.40
CA ALA A 23 -8.90 -3.93 -6.61
C ALA A 23 -7.70 -4.36 -7.48
N SER A 24 -6.69 -3.50 -7.64
CA SER A 24 -5.49 -3.82 -8.41
C SER A 24 -4.60 -4.84 -7.71
N LEU A 25 -4.46 -4.73 -6.39
CA LEU A 25 -3.70 -5.70 -5.59
C LEU A 25 -4.39 -7.06 -5.56
N TYR A 26 -5.72 -7.09 -5.41
CA TYR A 26 -6.50 -8.32 -5.49
C TYR A 26 -6.37 -8.99 -6.85
N ALA A 27 -6.50 -8.24 -7.95
CA ALA A 27 -6.34 -8.79 -9.29
C ALA A 27 -4.94 -9.41 -9.50
N LEU A 28 -3.90 -8.77 -8.97
CA LEU A 28 -2.53 -9.31 -9.02
C LEU A 28 -2.38 -10.57 -8.15
N ALA A 29 -2.85 -10.54 -6.91
CA ALA A 29 -2.78 -11.67 -6.00
C ALA A 29 -3.53 -12.88 -6.58
N PHE A 30 -4.73 -12.66 -7.11
CA PHE A 30 -5.55 -13.70 -7.73
C PHE A 30 -4.92 -14.27 -9.02
N ALA A 31 -4.20 -13.45 -9.79
CA ALA A 31 -3.47 -13.94 -10.97
C ALA A 31 -2.31 -14.88 -10.62
N ILE A 32 -1.75 -14.78 -9.41
CA ILE A 32 -0.65 -15.61 -8.91
C ILE A 32 -1.20 -16.83 -8.16
N VAL A 33 -2.17 -16.59 -7.27
CA VAL A 33 -2.84 -17.58 -6.44
C VAL A 33 -4.34 -17.53 -6.74
N PRO A 34 -4.86 -18.41 -7.62
CA PRO A 34 -6.25 -18.36 -8.08
C PRO A 34 -7.23 -18.97 -7.05
N ASP A 35 -7.03 -18.65 -5.78
CA ASP A 35 -7.97 -18.89 -4.69
C ASP A 35 -8.48 -17.53 -4.18
N PRO A 36 -9.79 -17.24 -4.22
CA PRO A 36 -10.31 -15.94 -3.82
C PRO A 36 -10.06 -15.57 -2.35
N ALA A 37 -10.08 -16.56 -1.44
CA ALA A 37 -9.91 -16.31 -0.02
C ALA A 37 -8.44 -16.02 0.29
N GLU A 38 -7.53 -16.84 -0.23
CA GLU A 38 -6.09 -16.66 -0.08
C GLU A 38 -5.61 -15.36 -0.76
N ALA A 39 -6.13 -15.03 -1.94
CA ALA A 39 -5.84 -13.75 -2.60
C ALA A 39 -6.29 -12.55 -1.77
N GLN A 40 -7.47 -12.61 -1.15
CA GLN A 40 -7.95 -11.56 -0.26
C GLN A 40 -7.10 -11.45 1.01
N GLU A 41 -6.71 -12.58 1.60
CA GLU A 41 -5.84 -12.62 2.78
C GLU A 41 -4.46 -11.97 2.49
N ILE A 42 -3.87 -12.25 1.32
CA ILE A 42 -2.63 -11.61 0.88
C ILE A 42 -2.77 -10.08 0.82
N VAL A 43 -3.89 -9.58 0.28
CA VAL A 43 -4.16 -8.13 0.19
C VAL A 43 -4.29 -7.51 1.58
N ASP A 44 -5.04 -8.16 2.47
CA ASP A 44 -5.28 -7.66 3.84
C ASP A 44 -3.98 -7.65 4.66
N ASN A 45 -3.14 -8.67 4.49
CA ASN A 45 -1.81 -8.74 5.10
C ASN A 45 -0.89 -7.63 4.57
N ALA A 46 -0.88 -7.38 3.27
CA ALA A 46 -0.07 -6.31 2.67
C ALA A 46 -0.45 -4.93 3.21
N PHE A 47 -1.75 -4.61 3.35
CA PHE A 47 -2.17 -3.34 3.95
C PHE A 47 -1.87 -3.26 5.45
N SER A 48 -1.92 -4.39 6.15
CA SER A 48 -1.50 -4.48 7.55
C SER A 48 -0.01 -4.16 7.70
N GLU A 49 0.86 -4.74 6.87
CA GLU A 49 2.28 -4.42 6.82
C GLU A 49 2.53 -2.94 6.51
N VAL A 50 1.85 -2.37 5.52
CA VAL A 50 1.94 -0.93 5.21
C VAL A 50 1.61 -0.07 6.44
N ARG A 51 0.58 -0.43 7.21
CA ARG A 51 0.22 0.30 8.44
C ARG A 51 1.33 0.24 9.50
N TRP A 52 1.98 -0.90 9.65
CA TRP A 52 3.07 -1.08 10.62
C TRP A 52 4.34 -0.35 10.17
N GLU A 53 4.74 -0.54 8.92
CA GLU A 53 5.97 0.03 8.34
C GLU A 53 5.87 1.54 8.10
N ALA A 54 4.68 2.07 7.79
CA ALA A 54 4.50 3.51 7.61
C ALA A 54 4.91 4.30 8.87
N ARG A 55 4.78 3.73 10.07
CA ARG A 55 5.24 4.37 11.32
C ARG A 55 6.76 4.52 11.40
N GLN A 56 7.48 3.64 10.70
CA GLN A 56 8.94 3.65 10.59
C GLN A 56 9.41 4.41 9.33
N PHE A 57 8.49 4.95 8.54
CA PHE A 57 8.80 5.61 7.29
C PHE A 57 9.49 6.96 7.56
N HIS A 58 10.79 7.00 7.30
CA HIS A 58 11.57 8.23 7.24
C HIS A 58 11.70 8.69 5.78
N PRO A 59 11.08 9.82 5.37
CA PRO A 59 11.11 10.30 3.98
C PRO A 59 12.51 10.50 3.42
N THR A 60 13.48 10.78 4.29
CA THR A 60 14.89 11.00 3.96
C THR A 60 15.67 9.73 3.64
N GLN A 61 15.19 8.56 4.07
CA GLN A 61 15.82 7.25 3.78
C GLN A 61 15.21 6.54 2.57
N TYR A 62 13.97 6.86 2.21
CA TYR A 62 13.29 6.35 1.02
C TYR A 62 12.75 7.52 0.19
N PRO A 63 13.60 8.22 -0.59
CA PRO A 63 13.10 9.17 -1.56
C PRO A 63 12.27 8.40 -2.58
N VAL A 64 10.94 8.46 -2.46
CA VAL A 64 10.03 7.98 -3.50
C VAL A 64 10.25 8.90 -4.69
N GLY A 65 11.24 8.55 -5.51
CA GLY A 65 11.75 9.35 -6.59
C GLY A 65 10.60 9.70 -7.53
N ARG A 66 10.29 10.99 -7.59
CA ARG A 66 9.36 11.56 -8.57
C ARG A 66 9.88 11.19 -9.95
N ARG A 67 9.34 10.12 -10.55
CA ARG A 67 9.61 9.73 -11.94
C ARG A 67 9.19 10.91 -12.82
N ARG A 68 10.13 11.76 -13.20
CA ARG A 68 9.94 12.69 -14.30
C ARG A 68 9.99 11.83 -15.56
N ALA A 69 8.86 11.78 -16.25
CA ALA A 69 8.77 11.23 -17.60
C ALA A 69 9.80 11.95 -18.46
N GLY A 70 10.72 11.18 -19.05
CA GLY A 70 11.64 11.67 -20.07
C GLY A 70 10.86 12.04 -21.33
N ARG A 71 11.26 13.16 -21.93
CA ARG A 71 11.21 13.41 -23.37
C ARG A 71 12.60 13.86 -23.79
#